data_AF-A0A3D3NST6-F1
#
_entry.id   AF-A0A3D3NST6-F1
#
_cell.length_a   1.000
_cell.length_b   1.000
_cell.length_c   1.000
_cell.angle_alpha   90.00
_cell.angle_beta   90.00
_cell.angle_gamma   90.00
#
_symmetry.space_group_name_H-M   'P 1'
#
loop_
_entity.id
_entity.type
_entity.pdbx_description
1 polymer ?
#
loop_
_entity_poly.entity_id
_entity_poly.type
_entity_poly.pdbx_seq_one_letter_code
_entity_poly.pdbx_strand_id
1 'polypeptide(L)'
;MDRIFIVDACARNAKFQPSILPPLNGDARLTRRACGSTSSAMPASDALIQAARDLDAALKSLSFGPPTAYVYHPLDYARAPHEAYLARYGGGKKRVVFVGMNPGPFGMTQTGVPFGEISAVRDWLDIREPVGRPEREHPKRRVSGFDCKNSEVSGRRLWGLFKERFGTPEAFFKDHFVANYCPLVFMEEGGKNRTPDKLPAAEMAPVEAACDAYLG
;
A
#
# COMPACT_ATOMS: atom_id res chain seq x y z
N MET A 1 -16.09 11.99 -9.14
CA MET A 1 -16.30 11.24 -7.89
C MET A 1 -15.38 10.06 -7.94
N ASP A 2 -14.25 10.17 -7.26
CA ASP A 2 -13.33 9.07 -7.07
C ASP A 2 -13.95 8.13 -6.02
N ARG A 3 -13.98 6.83 -6.29
CA ARG A 3 -14.59 5.85 -5.37
C ARG A 3 -13.49 5.17 -4.58
N ILE A 4 -13.38 5.48 -3.29
CA ILE A 4 -12.48 4.79 -2.36
C ILE A 4 -13.22 3.57 -1.82
N PHE A 5 -12.63 2.38 -1.97
CA PHE A 5 -13.14 1.15 -1.35
C PHE A 5 -12.19 0.71 -0.25
N ILE A 6 -12.70 0.64 0.97
CA ILE A 6 -11.95 0.08 2.10
C ILE A 6 -11.99 -1.44 1.99
N VAL A 7 -10.83 -2.08 1.94
CA VAL A 7 -10.70 -3.53 1.83
C VAL A 7 -10.31 -4.11 3.19
N ASP A 8 -11.27 -4.76 3.85
CA ASP A 8 -10.97 -5.53 5.06
C ASP A 8 -10.41 -6.92 4.68
N ALA A 9 -9.12 -7.09 4.96
CA ALA A 9 -8.37 -8.33 4.74
C ALA A 9 -8.74 -9.46 5.72
N CYS A 10 -9.43 -9.17 6.82
CA CYS A 10 -9.75 -10.11 7.92
C CYS A 10 -11.13 -10.78 7.80
N ALA A 11 -12.00 -10.34 6.89
CA ALA A 11 -13.31 -10.96 6.72
C ALA A 11 -13.17 -12.39 6.15
N ARG A 12 -13.35 -13.39 7.01
CA ARG A 12 -13.42 -14.83 6.64
C ARG A 12 -14.50 -15.14 5.59
N ASN A 13 -15.41 -14.21 5.33
CA ASN A 13 -16.38 -14.20 4.26
C ASN A 13 -16.45 -12.80 3.62
N ALA A 14 -15.44 -12.41 2.85
CA ALA A 14 -15.63 -11.33 1.88
C ALA A 14 -16.61 -11.85 0.80
N LYS A 15 -17.92 -11.74 1.05
CA LYS A 15 -18.92 -11.76 -0.02
C LYS A 15 -18.67 -10.49 -0.83
N PHE A 16 -17.80 -10.58 -1.84
CA PHE A 16 -17.84 -9.64 -2.95
C PHE A 16 -19.25 -9.75 -3.53
N GLN A 17 -20.12 -8.78 -3.25
CA GLN A 17 -21.38 -8.70 -3.97
C GLN A 17 -21.03 -8.29 -5.41
N PRO A 18 -21.27 -9.15 -6.42
CA PRO A 18 -21.03 -8.78 -7.79
C PRO A 18 -22.23 -7.94 -8.25
N SER A 19 -22.23 -6.66 -7.90
CA SER A 19 -23.21 -5.73 -8.45
C SER A 19 -22.55 -4.45 -8.92
N ILE A 20 -22.44 -4.41 -10.25
CA ILE A 20 -22.42 -3.24 -11.13
C ILE A 20 -21.07 -2.55 -11.28
N LEU A 21 -20.17 -3.18 -12.04
CA LEU A 21 -19.28 -2.45 -12.94
C LEU A 21 -19.99 -2.33 -14.30
N PRO A 22 -20.23 -1.12 -14.83
CA PRO A 22 -20.83 -0.97 -16.15
C PRO A 22 -19.83 -1.38 -17.26
N PRO A 23 -20.31 -1.88 -18.41
CA PRO A 23 -19.45 -2.21 -19.54
C PRO A 23 -18.80 -0.94 -20.13
N LEU A 24 -17.55 -1.09 -20.57
CA LEU A 24 -16.79 -0.04 -21.25
C LEU A 24 -17.29 0.12 -22.69
N ASN A 25 -18.03 1.19 -22.98
CA ASN A 25 -18.21 1.70 -24.35
C ASN A 25 -17.49 3.03 -24.50
N GLY A 26 -16.62 3.11 -25.52
CA GLY A 26 -16.01 4.35 -25.97
C GLY A 26 -17.00 5.20 -26.75
N ASP A 27 -16.90 6.52 -26.63
CA ASP A 27 -16.32 7.40 -27.65
C ASP A 27 -16.46 8.84 -27.15
N ALA A 28 -15.40 9.65 -27.22
CA ALA A 28 -15.52 11.11 -27.09
C ALA A 28 -14.28 11.80 -27.67
N ARG A 29 -14.44 12.30 -28.91
CA ARG A 29 -13.67 13.44 -29.41
C ARG A 29 -14.12 14.70 -28.67
N LEU A 30 -13.20 15.57 -28.26
CA LEU A 30 -13.16 16.97 -28.71
C LEU A 30 -11.88 17.71 -28.28
N THR A 31 -11.20 18.24 -29.30
CA THR A 31 -10.49 19.54 -29.46
C THR A 31 -9.65 20.15 -28.33
N ARG A 32 -8.38 20.37 -28.67
CA ARG A 32 -7.39 21.21 -27.97
C ARG A 32 -7.73 22.71 -28.05
N ARG A 33 -7.41 23.44 -26.99
CA ARG A 33 -6.83 24.78 -27.05
C ARG A 33 -5.75 24.89 -25.99
N ALA A 34 -4.56 25.36 -26.38
CA ALA A 34 -3.42 25.59 -25.52
C ALA A 34 -3.20 27.09 -25.35
N CYS A 35 -2.90 27.53 -24.11
CA CYS A 35 -2.11 28.73 -23.84
C CYS A 35 -1.61 28.71 -22.39
N GLY A 36 -0.31 28.89 -22.19
CA GLY A 36 0.26 29.50 -20.98
C GLY A 36 0.98 28.59 -19.99
N SER A 37 2.31 28.75 -19.93
CA SER A 37 3.20 28.55 -18.77
C SER A 37 3.35 27.13 -18.19
N THR A 38 4.27 26.34 -18.75
CA THR A 38 4.76 25.13 -18.09
C THR A 38 5.78 25.47 -17.00
N SER A 39 5.30 25.73 -15.78
CA SER A 39 5.99 25.15 -14.64
C SER A 39 5.94 23.64 -14.86
N SER A 40 7.09 22.97 -14.98
CA SER A 40 7.12 21.51 -15.10
C SER A 40 6.54 20.91 -13.81
N ALA A 41 5.23 20.67 -13.78
CA ALA A 41 4.59 19.95 -12.70
C ALA A 41 5.30 18.60 -12.56
N MET A 42 5.69 18.23 -11.34
CA MET A 42 6.30 16.93 -11.08
C MET A 42 5.40 15.83 -11.63
N PRO A 43 5.94 14.78 -12.28
CA PRO A 43 5.18 13.59 -12.62
C PRO A 43 4.38 13.11 -11.41
N ALA A 44 3.13 12.69 -11.62
CA ALA A 44 2.26 12.27 -10.51
C ALA A 44 2.87 11.16 -9.63
N SER A 45 3.70 10.29 -10.23
CA SER A 45 4.49 9.28 -9.50
C SER A 45 5.52 9.89 -8.55
N ASP A 46 6.20 10.97 -8.96
CA ASP A 46 7.24 11.62 -8.16
C ASP A 46 6.62 12.33 -6.96
N ALA A 47 5.44 12.93 -7.15
CA ALA A 47 4.65 13.50 -6.07
C ALA A 47 4.21 12.43 -5.05
N LEU A 48 3.78 11.24 -5.52
CA LEU A 48 3.44 10.12 -4.63
C LEU A 48 4.65 9.58 -3.87
N ILE A 49 5.80 9.46 -4.53
CA ILE A 49 7.06 9.05 -3.89
C ILE A 49 7.46 10.06 -2.81
N GLN A 50 7.37 11.35 -3.11
CA GLN A 50 7.66 12.39 -2.12
C GLN A 50 6.67 12.34 -0.95
N ALA A 51 5.37 12.21 -1.21
CA ALA A 51 4.35 12.07 -0.18
C ALA A 51 4.60 10.84 0.72
N ALA A 52 5.03 9.71 0.15
CA ALA A 52 5.36 8.51 0.93
C ALA A 52 6.62 8.71 1.81
N ARG A 53 7.61 9.47 1.33
CA ARG A 53 8.80 9.84 2.12
C ARG A 53 8.43 10.80 3.26
N ASP A 54 7.56 11.77 2.99
CA ASP A 54 7.09 12.73 4.00
C ASP A 54 6.28 12.01 5.08
N LEU A 55 5.42 11.07 4.69
CA LEU A 55 4.69 10.19 5.61
C LEU A 55 5.64 9.36 6.49
N ASP A 56 6.64 8.69 5.90
CA ASP A 56 7.64 7.92 6.65
C ASP A 56 8.39 8.80 7.66
N ALA A 57 8.82 10.01 7.24
CA ALA A 57 9.50 10.96 8.10
C ALA A 57 8.64 11.43 9.28
N ALA A 58 7.36 11.75 9.03
CA ALA A 58 6.41 12.14 10.08
C ALA A 58 6.22 11.02 11.10
N LEU A 59 6.01 9.78 10.63
CA LEU A 59 5.74 8.62 11.47
C LEU A 59 6.96 8.17 12.29
N LYS A 60 8.19 8.31 11.77
CA LYS A 60 9.43 7.96 12.48
C LYS A 60 9.66 8.77 13.76
N SER A 61 9.06 9.96 13.86
CA SER A 61 9.18 10.81 15.05
C SER A 61 8.27 10.37 16.21
N LEU A 62 7.33 9.46 15.96
CA LEU A 62 6.32 9.04 16.93
C LEU A 62 6.86 7.94 17.85
N SER A 63 6.31 7.89 19.06
CA SER A 63 6.66 6.89 20.08
C SER A 63 5.41 6.18 20.56
N PHE A 64 5.55 4.89 20.88
CA PHE A 64 4.44 4.02 21.27
C PHE A 64 4.78 3.32 22.58
N GLY A 65 3.86 3.38 23.55
CA GLY A 65 4.04 2.79 24.86
C GLY A 65 3.69 1.30 24.93
N PRO A 66 4.01 0.63 26.05
CA PRO A 66 3.58 -0.73 26.29
C PRO A 66 2.06 -0.91 26.12
N PRO A 67 1.58 -2.05 25.59
CA PRO A 67 2.36 -3.24 25.28
C PRO A 67 3.02 -3.23 23.88
N THR A 68 3.04 -2.11 23.14
CA THR A 68 3.86 -2.04 21.90
C THR A 68 5.33 -2.12 22.28
N ALA A 69 6.05 -3.06 21.68
CA ALA A 69 7.47 -3.27 21.90
C ALA A 69 8.29 -3.15 20.61
N TYR A 70 7.70 -3.46 19.46
CA TYR A 70 8.34 -3.34 18.15
C TYR A 70 7.41 -2.59 17.20
N VAL A 71 7.98 -1.65 16.44
CA VAL A 71 7.30 -0.91 15.38
C VAL A 71 8.14 -1.02 14.12
N TYR A 72 7.56 -1.55 13.05
CA TYR A 72 8.25 -1.63 11.77
C TYR A 72 7.74 -0.54 10.83
N HIS A 73 8.69 0.03 10.08
CA HIS A 73 8.47 1.05 9.05
C HIS A 73 8.84 0.48 7.67
N PRO A 74 7.96 -0.27 6.99
CA PRO A 74 8.23 -0.81 5.66
C PRO A 74 8.59 0.26 4.61
N LEU A 75 8.07 1.49 4.74
CA LEU A 75 8.43 2.60 3.84
C LEU A 75 9.91 3.03 3.99
N ASP A 76 10.55 2.64 5.08
CA ASP A 76 11.97 2.85 5.32
C ASP A 76 12.81 1.70 4.77
N TYR A 77 12.72 0.51 5.39
CA TYR A 77 13.60 -0.59 5.03
C TYR A 77 13.21 -1.30 3.72
N ALA A 78 11.96 -1.18 3.27
CA ALA A 78 11.50 -1.67 1.97
C ALA A 78 11.15 -0.51 1.01
N ARG A 79 11.86 0.63 1.16
CA ARG A 79 11.70 1.82 0.31
C ARG A 79 11.86 1.51 -1.18
N ALA A 80 12.92 0.79 -1.56
CA ALA A 80 13.22 0.53 -2.97
C ALA A 80 12.04 -0.15 -3.72
N PRO A 81 11.47 -1.28 -3.25
CA PRO A 81 10.31 -1.86 -3.93
C PRO A 81 9.04 -1.01 -3.81
N HIS A 82 8.87 -0.24 -2.71
CA HIS A 82 7.74 0.67 -2.58
C HIS A 82 7.79 1.81 -3.61
N GLU A 83 8.94 2.46 -3.75
CA GLU A 83 9.12 3.52 -4.75
C GLU A 83 9.02 2.97 -6.18
N ALA A 84 9.51 1.76 -6.45
CA ALA A 84 9.30 1.08 -7.73
C ALA A 84 7.80 0.85 -8.02
N TYR A 85 7.02 0.47 -7.00
CA TYR A 85 5.56 0.33 -7.11
C TYR A 85 4.88 1.66 -7.44
N LEU A 86 5.23 2.74 -6.72
CA LEU A 86 4.68 4.07 -6.96
C LEU A 86 5.08 4.63 -8.33
N ALA A 87 6.34 4.45 -8.72
CA ALA A 87 6.86 4.87 -10.01
C ALA A 87 6.13 4.18 -11.17
N ARG A 88 5.98 2.85 -11.09
CA ARG A 88 5.39 2.04 -12.15
C ARG A 88 3.88 2.19 -12.25
N TYR A 89 3.20 2.29 -11.11
CA TYR A 89 1.73 2.14 -11.05
C TYR A 89 0.97 3.30 -10.42
N GLY A 90 1.65 4.23 -9.74
CA GLY A 90 1.03 5.39 -9.10
C GLY A 90 0.67 6.54 -10.05
N GLY A 91 1.29 6.60 -11.24
CA GLY A 91 1.06 7.68 -12.20
C GLY A 91 -0.36 7.73 -12.80
N GLY A 92 -0.76 8.94 -13.21
CA GLY A 92 -2.06 9.18 -13.85
C GLY A 92 -3.24 9.23 -12.88
N LYS A 93 -4.41 9.61 -13.39
CA LYS A 93 -5.63 9.69 -12.57
C LYS A 93 -6.22 8.30 -12.36
N LYS A 94 -6.51 7.96 -11.11
CA LYS A 94 -7.20 6.73 -10.73
C LYS A 94 -8.67 7.02 -10.48
N ARG A 95 -9.56 6.11 -10.92
CA ARG A 95 -11.00 6.18 -10.64
C ARG A 95 -11.35 5.54 -9.30
N VAL A 96 -10.56 4.54 -8.92
CA VAL A 96 -10.79 3.69 -7.76
C VAL A 96 -9.50 3.52 -6.97
N VAL A 97 -9.56 3.71 -5.67
CA VAL A 97 -8.45 3.39 -4.75
C VAL A 97 -8.95 2.36 -3.74
N PHE A 98 -8.29 1.22 -3.68
CA PHE A 98 -8.49 0.21 -2.65
C PHE A 98 -7.57 0.51 -1.47
N VAL A 99 -8.13 0.66 -0.27
CA VAL A 99 -7.37 1.03 0.92
C VAL A 99 -7.46 -0.08 1.95
N GLY A 100 -6.33 -0.74 2.21
CA GLY A 100 -6.17 -1.66 3.34
C GLY A 100 -5.88 -0.92 4.64
N MET A 101 -5.98 -1.61 5.78
CA MET A 101 -5.73 -1.00 7.08
C MET A 101 -4.24 -0.75 7.33
N ASN A 102 -3.43 -1.82 7.41
CA ASN A 102 -2.00 -1.76 7.63
C ASN A 102 -1.29 -3.05 7.14
N PRO A 103 0.06 -3.06 7.00
CA PRO A 103 0.80 -4.20 6.49
C PRO A 103 0.55 -5.49 7.28
N GLY A 104 0.34 -6.60 6.56
CA GLY A 104 0.47 -7.93 7.12
C GLY A 104 1.93 -8.40 7.20
N PRO A 105 2.25 -9.38 8.06
CA PRO A 105 3.63 -9.75 8.39
C PRO A 105 4.39 -10.46 7.25
N PHE A 106 3.67 -11.00 6.27
CA PHE A 106 4.24 -11.80 5.17
C PHE A 106 4.02 -11.18 3.78
N GLY A 107 3.33 -10.03 3.71
CA GLY A 107 3.09 -9.27 2.49
C GLY A 107 3.89 -7.98 2.50
N MET A 108 3.24 -6.84 2.68
CA MET A 108 3.89 -5.51 2.64
C MET A 108 5.06 -5.36 3.62
N THR A 109 5.02 -6.04 4.78
CA THR A 109 6.16 -6.08 5.72
C THR A 109 7.43 -6.65 5.07
N GLN A 110 7.29 -7.55 4.10
CA GLN A 110 8.41 -8.19 3.40
C GLN A 110 8.73 -7.49 2.07
N THR A 111 7.74 -6.92 1.40
CA THR A 111 7.89 -6.45 0.01
C THR A 111 7.79 -4.94 -0.17
N GLY A 112 7.32 -4.19 0.81
CA GLY A 112 7.00 -2.77 0.67
C GLY A 112 5.76 -2.47 -0.17
N VAL A 113 5.12 -3.47 -0.79
CA VAL A 113 3.92 -3.28 -1.63
C VAL A 113 2.65 -3.60 -0.84
N PRO A 114 1.59 -2.75 -0.85
CA PRO A 114 0.32 -3.04 -0.19
C PRO A 114 -0.22 -4.42 -0.56
N PHE A 115 -0.72 -5.19 0.41
CA PHE A 115 -1.16 -6.57 0.18
C PHE A 115 -0.09 -7.45 -0.51
N GLY A 116 1.19 -7.11 -0.38
CA GLY A 116 2.25 -7.55 -1.28
C GLY A 116 2.74 -8.97 -1.04
N GLU A 117 1.90 -9.96 -1.36
CA GLU A 117 2.30 -11.37 -1.38
C GLU A 117 3.45 -11.59 -2.37
N ILE A 118 4.45 -12.36 -1.95
CA ILE A 118 5.76 -12.45 -2.61
C ILE A 118 5.64 -12.78 -4.11
N SER A 119 4.88 -13.82 -4.47
CA SER A 119 4.77 -14.26 -5.86
C SER A 119 3.97 -13.27 -6.69
N ALA A 120 2.90 -12.69 -6.13
CA ALA A 120 2.13 -11.65 -6.80
C ALA A 120 2.99 -10.41 -7.12
N VAL A 121 3.79 -9.95 -6.16
CA VAL A 121 4.66 -8.78 -6.35
C VAL A 121 5.78 -9.09 -7.34
N ARG A 122 6.45 -10.24 -7.21
CA ARG A 122 7.56 -10.62 -8.07
C ARG A 122 7.13 -10.97 -9.49
N ASP A 123 6.10 -11.81 -9.64
CA ASP A 123 5.80 -12.47 -10.91
C ASP A 123 4.68 -11.78 -11.70
N TRP A 124 3.80 -11.02 -11.02
CA TRP A 124 2.72 -10.31 -11.70
C TRP A 124 2.98 -8.81 -11.74
N LEU A 125 3.27 -8.17 -10.61
CA LEU A 125 3.65 -6.75 -10.57
C LEU A 125 5.07 -6.49 -11.09
N ASP A 126 5.88 -7.55 -11.24
CA ASP A 126 7.23 -7.48 -11.78
C ASP A 126 8.10 -6.45 -11.02
N ILE A 127 8.04 -6.56 -9.69
CA ILE A 127 8.84 -5.75 -8.75
C ILE A 127 9.68 -6.71 -7.91
N ARG A 128 11.00 -6.55 -7.98
CA ARG A 128 11.95 -7.31 -7.15
C ARG A 128 13.16 -6.44 -6.84
N GLU A 129 13.00 -5.60 -5.83
CA GLU A 129 14.04 -4.68 -5.37
C GLU A 129 14.64 -5.12 -4.02
N PRO A 130 15.83 -4.60 -3.65
CA PRO A 130 16.42 -4.85 -2.35
C PRO A 130 15.52 -4.44 -1.19
N VAL A 131 15.51 -5.26 -0.13
CA VAL A 131 14.79 -5.00 1.11
C VAL A 131 15.78 -5.10 2.27
N GLY A 132 15.86 -4.02 3.05
CA GLY A 132 16.65 -3.94 4.28
C GLY A 132 15.96 -4.63 5.46
N ARG A 133 16.31 -4.20 6.67
CA ARG A 133 15.71 -4.70 7.92
C ARG A 133 15.30 -3.54 8.82
N PRO A 134 14.27 -3.72 9.66
CA PRO A 134 13.97 -2.77 10.72
C PRO A 134 15.13 -2.71 11.73
N GLU A 135 15.36 -1.54 12.34
CA GLU A 135 16.43 -1.32 13.32
C GLU A 135 16.37 -2.32 14.48
N ARG A 136 15.17 -2.51 15.03
CA ARG A 136 14.89 -3.51 16.07
C ARG A 136 13.92 -4.56 15.53
N GLU A 137 14.42 -5.75 15.25
CA GLU A 137 13.65 -6.85 14.68
C GLU A 137 13.23 -7.87 15.75
N HIS A 138 11.94 -8.23 15.78
CA HIS A 138 11.46 -9.30 16.64
C HIS A 138 11.85 -10.69 16.08
N PRO A 139 12.42 -11.61 16.88
CA PRO A 139 12.98 -12.88 16.38
C PRO A 139 12.02 -13.78 15.60
N LYS A 140 10.72 -13.73 15.91
CA LYS A 140 9.64 -14.49 15.22
C LYS A 140 8.99 -13.75 14.05
N ARG A 141 9.44 -12.55 13.73
CA ARG A 141 8.86 -11.64 12.72
C ARG A 141 9.98 -11.02 11.89
N ARG A 142 10.85 -11.88 11.37
CA ARG A 142 12.00 -11.46 10.57
C ARG A 142 11.55 -10.95 9.21
N VAL A 143 12.24 -9.93 8.72
CA VAL A 143 12.16 -9.43 7.37
C VAL A 143 13.23 -10.13 6.54
N SER A 144 12.76 -10.97 5.63
CA SER A 144 13.57 -11.74 4.68
C SER A 144 13.37 -11.28 3.24
N GLY A 145 12.66 -10.16 3.04
CA GLY A 145 12.40 -9.62 1.71
C GLY A 145 11.64 -10.60 0.82
N PHE A 146 12.02 -10.62 -0.45
CA PHE A 146 11.50 -11.55 -1.47
C PHE A 146 11.91 -13.02 -1.25
N ASP A 147 12.79 -13.32 -0.29
CA ASP A 147 13.12 -14.70 0.08
C ASP A 147 12.18 -15.31 1.13
N CYS A 148 11.21 -14.52 1.63
CA CYS A 148 10.19 -15.00 2.57
C CYS A 148 9.45 -16.21 2.00
N LYS A 149 9.41 -17.30 2.79
CA LYS A 149 8.75 -18.56 2.38
C LYS A 149 7.27 -18.62 2.73
N ASN A 150 6.80 -17.69 3.57
CA ASN A 150 5.40 -17.60 3.94
C ASN A 150 4.63 -16.81 2.88
N SER A 151 3.42 -17.26 2.54
CA SER A 151 2.52 -16.55 1.64
C SER A 151 1.46 -15.81 2.46
N GLU A 152 1.27 -14.52 2.17
CA GLU A 152 0.19 -13.74 2.77
C GLU A 152 -1.14 -14.03 2.07
N VAL A 153 -2.05 -14.72 2.77
CA VAL A 153 -3.32 -15.18 2.20
C VAL A 153 -4.17 -14.03 1.65
N SER A 154 -4.25 -12.92 2.37
CA SER A 154 -5.05 -11.76 1.96
C SER A 154 -4.48 -11.11 0.70
N GLY A 155 -3.16 -10.95 0.63
CA GLY A 155 -2.47 -10.47 -0.56
C GLY A 155 -2.64 -11.37 -1.77
N ARG A 156 -2.48 -12.69 -1.58
CA ARG A 156 -2.70 -13.69 -2.63
C ARG A 156 -4.11 -13.62 -3.20
N ARG A 157 -5.13 -13.46 -2.34
CA ARG A 157 -6.53 -13.36 -2.77
C ARG A 157 -6.80 -12.08 -3.55
N LEU A 158 -6.32 -10.94 -3.06
CA LEU A 158 -6.54 -9.63 -3.68
C LEU A 158 -5.86 -9.56 -5.06
N TRP A 159 -4.55 -9.79 -5.12
CA TRP A 159 -3.81 -9.72 -6.38
C TRP A 159 -4.18 -10.86 -7.33
N GLY A 160 -4.52 -12.05 -6.82
CA GLY A 160 -5.05 -13.15 -7.62
C GLY A 160 -6.35 -12.78 -8.33
N LEU A 161 -7.28 -12.12 -7.62
CA LEU A 161 -8.52 -11.60 -8.22
C LEU A 161 -8.23 -10.58 -9.32
N PHE A 162 -7.33 -9.63 -9.09
CA PHE A 162 -7.01 -8.62 -10.11
C PHE A 162 -6.29 -9.21 -11.31
N LYS A 163 -5.40 -10.18 -11.11
CA LYS A 163 -4.79 -10.96 -12.18
C LYS A 163 -5.84 -11.69 -13.03
N GLU A 164 -6.80 -12.36 -12.39
CA GLU A 164 -7.89 -13.07 -13.09
C GLU A 164 -8.78 -12.10 -13.90
N ARG A 165 -9.12 -10.94 -13.32
CA ARG A 165 -10.08 -10.00 -13.93
C ARG A 165 -9.48 -9.11 -15.01
N PHE A 166 -8.20 -8.73 -14.89
CA PHE A 166 -7.56 -7.75 -15.76
C PHE A 166 -6.46 -8.34 -16.63
N GLY A 167 -5.95 -9.53 -16.32
CA GLY A 167 -4.84 -10.17 -17.04
C GLY A 167 -3.49 -9.54 -16.70
N THR A 168 -3.29 -8.26 -17.03
CA THR A 168 -2.04 -7.53 -16.80
C THR A 168 -2.18 -6.48 -15.68
N PRO A 169 -1.07 -6.14 -14.99
CA PRO A 169 -1.07 -5.03 -14.04
C PRO A 169 -1.49 -3.71 -14.68
N GLU A 170 -1.04 -3.41 -15.89
CA GLU A 170 -1.31 -2.14 -16.58
C GLU A 170 -2.82 -1.95 -16.82
N ALA A 171 -3.53 -3.03 -17.15
CA ALA A 171 -4.98 -2.99 -17.32
C ALA A 171 -5.72 -2.68 -16.00
N PHE A 172 -5.24 -3.21 -14.87
CA PHE A 172 -5.77 -2.88 -13.55
C PHE A 172 -5.44 -1.43 -13.17
N PHE A 173 -4.16 -1.07 -13.22
CA PHE A 173 -3.63 0.22 -12.76
C PHE A 173 -4.00 1.41 -13.66
N LYS A 174 -4.55 1.17 -14.85
CA LYS A 174 -5.13 2.23 -15.68
C LYS A 174 -6.17 3.05 -14.91
N ASP A 175 -7.03 2.38 -14.14
CA ASP A 175 -8.17 3.00 -13.45
C ASP A 175 -8.19 2.75 -11.93
N HIS A 176 -7.36 1.82 -11.43
CA HIS A 176 -7.36 1.39 -10.03
C HIS A 176 -6.00 1.61 -9.38
N PHE A 177 -5.98 1.67 -8.06
CA PHE A 177 -4.75 1.67 -7.28
C PHE A 177 -4.98 1.02 -5.91
N VAL A 178 -3.92 0.55 -5.26
CA VAL A 178 -4.00 -0.09 -3.94
C VAL A 178 -3.05 0.62 -2.99
N ALA A 179 -3.54 1.00 -1.82
CA ALA A 179 -2.78 1.62 -0.75
C ALA A 179 -3.10 0.94 0.59
N ASN A 180 -2.26 1.18 1.60
CA ASN A 180 -2.67 1.02 2.99
C ASN A 180 -2.92 2.41 3.57
N TYR A 181 -3.85 2.48 4.51
CA TYR A 181 -4.09 3.69 5.31
C TYR A 181 -2.87 3.96 6.20
N CYS A 182 -2.58 3.03 7.12
CA CYS A 182 -1.43 3.13 8.00
C CYS A 182 -0.29 2.23 7.46
N PRO A 183 0.93 2.76 7.23
CA PRO A 183 2.04 1.93 6.77
C PRO A 183 2.77 1.19 7.89
N LEU A 184 2.42 1.40 9.16
CA LEU A 184 3.15 0.84 10.31
C LEU A 184 2.67 -0.57 10.71
N VAL A 185 3.58 -1.32 11.30
CA VAL A 185 3.28 -2.62 11.94
C VAL A 185 3.65 -2.54 13.41
N PHE A 186 2.70 -2.88 14.28
CA PHE A 186 2.88 -2.82 15.73
C PHE A 186 2.88 -4.23 16.31
N MET A 187 3.83 -4.53 17.19
CA MET A 187 3.94 -5.84 17.83
C MET A 187 4.26 -5.73 19.32
N GLU A 188 3.65 -6.63 20.09
CA GLU A 188 4.00 -6.87 21.49
C GLU A 188 5.33 -7.63 21.61
N GLU A 189 5.91 -7.71 22.82
CA GLU A 189 7.20 -8.37 23.07
C GLU A 189 7.20 -9.86 22.65
N GLY A 190 6.04 -10.53 22.70
CA GLY A 190 5.89 -11.91 22.21
C GLY A 190 5.76 -12.08 20.69
N GLY A 191 5.76 -10.97 19.93
CA GLY A 191 5.57 -10.93 18.48
C GLY A 191 4.10 -10.95 18.04
N LYS A 192 3.16 -10.72 18.96
CA LYS A 192 1.73 -10.63 18.67
C LYS A 192 1.44 -9.31 17.95
N ASN A 193 0.75 -9.38 16.82
CA ASN A 193 0.36 -8.20 16.05
C ASN A 193 -0.68 -7.37 16.80
N ARG A 194 -0.48 -6.05 16.82
CA ARG A 194 -1.48 -5.06 17.23
C ARG A 194 -1.93 -4.31 15.99
N THR A 195 -3.23 -4.35 15.72
CA THR A 195 -3.84 -3.55 14.65
C THR A 195 -4.08 -2.12 15.15
N PRO A 196 -4.09 -1.10 14.28
CA PRO A 196 -4.26 0.31 14.67
C PRO A 196 -5.44 0.56 15.64
N ASP A 197 -6.57 -0.12 15.43
CA ASP A 197 -7.77 -0.05 16.29
C ASP A 197 -7.56 -0.51 17.74
N LYS A 198 -6.43 -1.17 18.03
CA LYS A 198 -6.07 -1.69 19.36
C LYS A 198 -5.02 -0.84 20.07
N LEU A 199 -4.58 0.26 19.47
CA LEU A 199 -3.65 1.19 20.09
C LEU A 199 -4.43 2.29 20.84
N PRO A 200 -3.84 2.90 21.88
CA PRO A 200 -4.45 4.05 22.55
C PRO A 200 -4.74 5.18 21.56
N ALA A 201 -5.92 5.79 21.66
CA ALA A 201 -6.33 6.86 20.75
C ALA A 201 -5.33 8.03 20.72
N ALA A 202 -4.71 8.36 21.86
CA ALA A 202 -3.71 9.41 21.94
C ALA A 202 -2.42 9.10 21.14
N GLU A 203 -2.06 7.81 21.00
CA GLU A 203 -0.92 7.39 20.18
C GLU A 203 -1.29 7.33 18.70
N MET A 204 -2.55 6.98 18.38
CA MET A 204 -3.02 6.87 17.00
C MET A 204 -3.40 8.21 16.37
N ALA A 205 -3.87 9.20 17.13
CA ALA A 205 -4.23 10.50 16.60
C ALA A 205 -3.14 11.15 15.71
N PRO A 206 -1.85 11.21 16.11
CA PRO A 206 -0.80 11.74 15.22
C PRO A 206 -0.50 10.83 14.03
N VAL A 207 -0.69 9.51 14.16
CA VAL A 207 -0.56 8.57 13.02
C VAL A 207 -1.64 8.82 11.99
N GLU A 208 -2.90 8.90 12.45
CA GLU A 208 -4.08 9.17 11.60
C GLU A 208 -3.95 10.52 10.91
N ALA A 209 -3.54 11.57 11.62
CA ALA A 209 -3.31 12.89 11.02
C ALA A 209 -2.27 12.84 9.88
N ALA A 210 -1.18 12.09 10.06
CA ALA A 210 -0.18 11.92 9.00
C ALA A 210 -0.71 11.08 7.82
N CYS A 211 -1.47 10.01 8.10
CA CYS A 211 -2.05 9.14 7.07
C CYS A 211 -3.15 9.86 6.27
N ASP A 212 -3.98 10.68 6.93
CA ASP A 212 -5.02 11.50 6.30
C ASP A 212 -4.39 12.55 5.37
N ALA A 213 -3.31 13.21 5.82
CA ALA A 213 -2.57 14.16 5.00
C ALA A 213 -1.91 13.49 3.77
N TYR A 214 -1.54 12.22 3.88
CA TYR A 214 -0.98 11.46 2.75
C TYR A 214 -2.04 11.04 1.72
N LEU A 215 -3.27 10.77 2.14
CA LEU A 215 -4.36 10.30 1.26
C LEU A 215 -5.27 11.41 0.72
N GLY A 216 -5.25 12.61 1.33
CA GLY A 216 -6.04 13.78 0.93
C GLY A 216 -5.43 14.58 -0.21
#